data_AF-A0A1E3HSX2-F1
#
_entry.id   AF-A0A1E3HSX2-F1
#
_cell.length_a   1.000
_cell.length_b   1.000
_cell.length_c   1.000
_cell.angle_alpha   90.00
_cell.angle_beta   90.00
_cell.angle_gamma   90.00
#
_symmetry.space_group_name_H-M   'P 1'
#
loop_
_entity.id
_entity.type
_entity.pdbx_description
1 polymer ?
#
loop_
_entity_poly.entity_id
_entity_poly.type
_entity_poly.pdbx_seq_one_letter_code
_entity_poly.pdbx_strand_id
1 'polypeptide(L)'
;MSRVNPKQRKLAKYRRMACLAIALHLPFKSSLINMYTALAWSRYRKRPKAYGHLHDCDWQQTIDKIHATARKNFTNTTDFHQRFRLTPSEFTGLLELIKHHPIFHTGGPCKQAPPMYQLSVALYRLGHNGSGANMNGVSHTFGVSEGTATLWTKHVVVAIISLEKQAMRWPDLATRAALVKKFVEEGIPGGCVGVVDGVMIPFYQTPACTDAADFFSHKSRYGYSVLAVCDADKRIVYAQYNFPGSCHDAQVFNASGLIQNAAQHFTPGQYLLGDSAFPAGDYCVPIIKLQCNAQHLEPPGCLQGLCVRMKNETDEAIATGMIRACFILHNLYIATGDWYRQDNNHDPLTDAERWELEQDRAQWVQNRGAGNGAGEEEQGEVIELMGLGTHTRHRVMREMGLELTVRRQARGRQARR
;
A
#
# COMPACT_ATOMS: atom_id res chain seq x y z
N MET A 1 -29.26 -36.14 4.29
CA MET A 1 -28.32 -35.67 5.33
C MET A 1 -27.15 -34.94 4.68
N SER A 2 -27.04 -33.62 4.83
CA SER A 2 -25.93 -32.87 4.24
C SER A 2 -24.61 -33.32 4.88
N ARG A 3 -23.70 -33.86 4.08
CA ARG A 3 -22.40 -34.32 4.57
C ARG A 3 -21.61 -33.11 5.08
N VAL A 4 -21.58 -32.91 6.41
CA VAL A 4 -20.80 -31.85 7.09
C VAL A 4 -19.40 -31.81 6.52
N ASN A 5 -18.93 -30.63 6.11
CA ASN A 5 -17.64 -30.43 5.46
C ASN A 5 -16.51 -31.04 6.33
N PRO A 6 -15.57 -31.84 5.79
CA PRO A 6 -14.44 -32.40 6.55
C PRO A 6 -13.69 -31.36 7.39
N LYS A 7 -13.59 -30.13 6.88
CA LYS A 7 -12.97 -29.00 7.59
C LYS A 7 -13.79 -28.54 8.80
N GLN A 8 -15.13 -28.51 8.69
CA GLN A 8 -16.03 -28.19 9.80
C GLN A 8 -15.97 -29.28 10.89
N ARG A 9 -15.85 -30.55 10.51
CA ARG A 9 -15.65 -31.65 11.48
C ARG A 9 -14.33 -31.49 12.22
N LYS A 10 -13.25 -31.18 11.49
CA LYS A 10 -11.92 -30.97 12.08
C LYS A 10 -11.91 -29.75 13.03
N LEU A 11 -12.61 -28.68 12.66
CA LEU A 11 -12.78 -27.50 13.51
C LEU A 11 -13.58 -27.79 14.78
N ALA A 12 -14.71 -28.48 14.65
CA ALA A 12 -15.52 -28.91 15.79
C ALA A 12 -14.73 -29.82 16.74
N LYS A 13 -13.89 -30.71 16.19
CA LYS A 13 -12.97 -31.56 16.95
C LYS A 13 -11.96 -30.72 17.74
N TYR A 14 -11.25 -29.80 17.09
CA TYR A 14 -10.27 -28.95 17.80
C TYR A 14 -10.92 -28.04 18.83
N ARG A 15 -12.12 -27.51 18.55
CA ARG A 15 -12.90 -26.72 19.52
C ARG A 15 -13.22 -27.55 20.77
N ARG A 16 -13.76 -28.77 20.58
CA ARG A 16 -14.10 -29.66 21.69
C ARG A 16 -12.87 -30.05 22.51
N MET A 17 -11.76 -30.37 21.84
CA MET A 17 -10.50 -30.70 22.52
C MET A 17 -9.94 -29.50 23.29
N ALA A 18 -10.01 -28.28 22.74
CA ALA A 18 -9.58 -27.07 23.42
C ALA A 18 -10.42 -26.78 24.66
N CYS A 19 -11.76 -26.87 24.56
CA CYS A 19 -12.66 -26.69 25.71
C CYS A 19 -12.38 -27.71 26.83
N LEU A 20 -12.16 -28.98 26.49
CA LEU A 20 -11.82 -30.01 27.47
C LEU A 20 -10.45 -29.77 28.11
N ALA A 21 -9.44 -29.37 27.32
CA ALA A 21 -8.11 -29.08 27.84
C ALA A 21 -8.09 -27.85 28.77
N ILE A 22 -8.97 -26.86 28.54
CA ILE A 22 -9.18 -25.73 29.46
C ILE A 22 -9.84 -26.22 30.75
N ALA A 23 -10.94 -26.96 30.65
CA ALA A 23 -11.69 -27.45 31.82
C ALA A 23 -10.85 -28.37 32.72
N LEU A 24 -9.91 -29.12 32.14
CA LEU A 24 -9.03 -30.07 32.85
C LEU A 24 -7.64 -29.50 33.15
N HIS A 25 -7.40 -28.20 32.94
CA HIS A 25 -6.12 -27.53 33.19
C HIS A 25 -4.89 -28.22 32.54
N LEU A 26 -5.06 -28.80 31.35
CA LEU A 26 -4.01 -29.56 30.69
C LEU A 26 -2.88 -28.66 30.15
N PRO A 27 -1.61 -29.10 30.20
CA PRO A 27 -0.45 -28.28 29.83
C PRO A 27 -0.41 -27.91 28.33
N PHE A 28 -1.10 -28.66 27.46
CA PHE A 28 -1.14 -28.45 26.01
C PHE A 28 -2.37 -27.66 25.51
N LYS A 29 -3.15 -27.06 26.42
CA LYS A 29 -4.36 -26.27 26.07
C LYS A 29 -4.05 -25.15 25.07
N SER A 30 -2.92 -24.47 25.21
CA SER A 30 -2.48 -23.40 24.33
C SER A 30 -2.24 -23.88 22.90
N SER A 31 -1.63 -25.05 22.72
CA SER A 31 -1.42 -25.64 21.39
C SER A 31 -2.73 -26.02 20.70
N LEU A 32 -3.72 -26.50 21.45
CA LEU A 32 -5.05 -26.83 20.92
C LEU A 32 -5.85 -25.57 20.56
N ILE A 33 -5.74 -24.51 21.36
CA ILE A 33 -6.29 -23.20 21.04
C ILE A 33 -5.67 -22.68 19.74
N ASN A 34 -4.34 -22.73 19.61
CA ASN A 34 -3.63 -22.29 18.40
C ASN A 34 -4.03 -23.09 17.16
N MET A 35 -4.23 -24.41 17.28
CA MET A 35 -4.73 -25.24 16.17
C MET A 35 -6.18 -24.90 15.80
N TYR A 36 -7.03 -24.70 16.81
CA TYR A 36 -8.43 -24.30 16.60
C TYR A 36 -8.51 -22.93 15.92
N THR A 37 -7.79 -21.92 16.43
CA THR A 37 -7.76 -20.58 15.87
C THR A 37 -7.17 -20.62 14.46
N ALA A 38 -6.01 -21.24 14.25
CA ALA A 38 -5.42 -21.35 12.91
C ALA A 38 -6.38 -21.96 11.88
N LEU A 39 -7.17 -22.96 12.25
CA LEU A 39 -8.17 -23.55 11.35
C LEU A 39 -9.43 -22.68 11.21
N ALA A 40 -9.86 -22.02 12.29
CA ALA A 40 -11.01 -21.12 12.30
C ALA A 40 -10.79 -19.90 11.39
N TRP A 41 -9.58 -19.36 11.43
CA TRP A 41 -9.11 -18.19 10.68
C TRP A 41 -8.46 -18.57 9.34
N SER A 42 -8.37 -19.86 9.02
CA SER A 42 -7.77 -20.33 7.77
C SER A 42 -8.50 -19.75 6.56
N ARG A 43 -7.74 -19.12 5.65
CA ARG A 43 -8.20 -18.67 4.32
C ARG A 43 -8.94 -19.79 3.57
N TYR A 44 -8.57 -21.05 3.81
CA TYR A 44 -9.14 -22.21 3.13
C TYR A 44 -10.42 -22.76 3.78
N ARG A 45 -10.94 -22.15 4.86
CA ARG A 45 -12.14 -22.62 5.58
C ARG A 45 -13.39 -22.62 4.70
N LYS A 46 -13.62 -21.53 3.95
CA LYS A 46 -14.79 -21.34 3.08
C LYS A 46 -14.53 -21.74 1.61
N ARG A 47 -13.41 -22.44 1.34
CA ARG A 47 -12.99 -22.81 -0.02
C ARG A 47 -13.99 -23.79 -0.68
N PRO A 48 -14.43 -23.56 -1.93
CA PRO A 48 -15.19 -24.53 -2.71
C PRO A 48 -14.49 -25.90 -2.79
N LYS A 49 -15.27 -26.98 -2.92
CA LYS A 49 -14.72 -28.35 -3.05
C LYS A 49 -14.14 -28.61 -4.45
N ALA A 50 -14.72 -27.98 -5.47
CA ALA A 50 -14.24 -28.02 -6.83
C ALA A 50 -13.97 -26.57 -7.27
N TYR A 51 -12.84 -26.37 -7.95
CA TYR A 51 -12.59 -25.17 -8.75
C TYR A 51 -12.95 -25.50 -10.18
N GLY A 52 -13.50 -24.55 -10.93
CA GLY A 52 -13.63 -24.72 -12.37
C GLY A 52 -12.23 -24.97 -12.98
N HIS A 53 -12.14 -25.91 -13.93
CA HIS A 53 -10.96 -26.06 -14.80
C HIS A 53 -10.92 -24.89 -15.78
N LEU A 54 -10.65 -23.69 -15.27
CA LEU A 54 -10.75 -22.44 -16.03
C LEU A 54 -9.43 -21.99 -16.66
N HIS A 55 -8.32 -22.69 -16.38
CA HIS A 55 -7.00 -22.24 -16.83
C HIS A 55 -6.16 -23.40 -17.35
N ASP A 56 -5.47 -23.16 -18.45
CA ASP A 56 -4.27 -23.90 -18.82
C ASP A 56 -3.21 -23.54 -17.76
N CYS A 57 -2.97 -24.46 -16.82
CA CYS A 57 -2.27 -24.19 -15.55
C CYS A 57 -0.74 -24.03 -15.71
N ASP A 58 -0.23 -23.79 -16.91
CA ASP A 58 1.21 -23.64 -17.18
C ASP A 58 1.66 -22.17 -17.06
N TRP A 59 1.62 -21.70 -15.81
CA TRP A 59 2.12 -20.38 -15.44
C TRP A 59 3.63 -20.23 -15.71
N GLN A 60 4.40 -21.33 -15.71
CA GLN A 60 5.84 -21.31 -15.99
C GLN A 60 6.06 -20.92 -17.44
N GLN A 61 5.43 -21.64 -18.37
CA GLN A 61 5.56 -21.34 -19.79
C GLN A 61 5.05 -19.94 -20.13
N THR A 62 3.98 -19.49 -19.47
CA THR A 62 3.44 -18.13 -19.66
C THR A 62 4.45 -17.06 -19.26
N ILE A 63 5.04 -17.18 -18.07
CA ILE A 63 6.04 -16.21 -17.60
C ILE A 63 7.34 -16.30 -18.42
N ASP A 64 7.79 -17.51 -18.74
CA ASP A 64 9.00 -17.75 -19.52
C ASP A 64 8.89 -17.13 -20.93
N LYS A 65 7.71 -17.19 -21.56
CA LYS A 65 7.43 -16.52 -22.84
C LYS A 65 7.62 -15.01 -22.73
N ILE A 66 7.10 -14.37 -21.68
CA ILE A 66 7.25 -12.92 -21.46
C ILE A 66 8.74 -12.55 -21.36
N HIS A 67 9.50 -13.28 -20.55
CA HIS A 67 10.94 -13.05 -20.37
C HIS A 67 11.78 -13.43 -21.60
N ALA A 68 11.34 -14.39 -22.40
CA ALA A 68 12.01 -14.77 -23.65
C ALA A 68 11.80 -13.72 -24.74
N THR A 69 10.59 -13.15 -24.85
CA THR A 69 10.30 -12.06 -25.79
C THR A 69 11.18 -10.84 -25.52
N ALA A 70 11.33 -10.46 -24.24
CA ALA A 70 12.21 -9.36 -23.86
C ALA A 70 13.69 -9.61 -24.19
N ARG A 71 14.16 -10.87 -24.07
CA ARG A 71 15.54 -11.24 -24.45
C ARG A 71 15.77 -11.19 -25.96
N LYS A 72 14.75 -11.48 -26.78
CA LYS A 72 14.85 -11.45 -28.25
C LYS A 72 14.81 -10.03 -28.82
N ASN A 73 14.05 -9.13 -28.20
CA ASN A 73 13.82 -7.77 -28.69
C ASN A 73 14.57 -6.73 -27.83
N PHE A 74 15.90 -6.76 -27.84
CA PHE A 74 16.72 -5.84 -27.02
C PHE A 74 16.50 -4.35 -27.35
N THR A 75 16.06 -4.04 -28.58
CA THR A 75 15.81 -2.65 -29.03
C THR A 75 14.44 -2.10 -28.66
N ASN A 76 13.47 -2.95 -28.28
CA ASN A 76 12.12 -2.53 -27.90
C ASN A 76 11.62 -3.32 -26.69
N THR A 77 11.96 -2.80 -25.50
CA THR A 77 11.55 -3.36 -24.20
C THR A 77 10.25 -2.76 -23.67
N THR A 78 9.49 -2.04 -24.51
CA THR A 78 8.29 -1.29 -24.10
C THR A 78 7.23 -2.20 -23.46
N ASP A 79 6.96 -3.37 -24.02
CA ASP A 79 5.99 -4.32 -23.45
C ASP A 79 6.44 -4.82 -22.07
N PHE A 80 7.74 -5.11 -21.90
CA PHE A 80 8.29 -5.54 -20.62
C PHE A 80 8.18 -4.43 -19.57
N HIS A 81 8.49 -3.20 -19.97
CA HIS A 81 8.36 -2.02 -19.12
C HIS A 81 6.90 -1.72 -18.74
N GLN A 82 5.95 -1.82 -19.68
CA GLN A 82 4.52 -1.66 -19.38
C GLN A 82 4.04 -2.73 -18.38
N ARG A 83 4.52 -3.97 -18.53
CA ARG A 83 4.14 -5.08 -17.64
C ARG A 83 4.72 -4.96 -16.24
N PHE A 84 6.00 -4.63 -16.11
CA PHE A 84 6.71 -4.73 -14.83
C PHE A 84 7.19 -3.39 -14.26
N ARG A 85 7.03 -2.30 -15.01
CA ARG A 85 7.55 -0.94 -14.70
C ARG A 85 9.07 -0.90 -14.54
N LEU A 86 9.77 -1.91 -15.07
CA LEU A 86 11.21 -2.03 -15.06
C LEU A 86 11.67 -2.50 -16.44
N THR A 87 12.87 -2.11 -16.82
CA THR A 87 13.60 -2.72 -17.94
C THR A 87 14.05 -4.15 -17.58
N PRO A 88 14.39 -5.01 -18.56
CA PRO A 88 14.90 -6.36 -18.29
C PRO A 88 16.17 -6.39 -17.42
N SER A 89 17.06 -5.41 -17.58
CA SER A 89 18.27 -5.25 -16.78
C SER A 89 17.95 -4.89 -15.33
N GLU A 90 17.04 -3.93 -15.11
CA GLU A 90 16.60 -3.54 -13.77
C GLU A 90 15.86 -4.67 -13.06
N PHE A 91 14.98 -5.39 -13.78
CA PHE A 91 14.31 -6.57 -13.24
C PHE A 91 15.33 -7.62 -12.76
N THR A 92 16.37 -7.88 -13.58
CA THR A 92 17.43 -8.82 -13.22
C THR A 92 18.22 -8.32 -12.01
N GLY A 93 18.56 -7.03 -11.97
CA GLY A 93 19.20 -6.40 -10.82
C GLY A 93 18.38 -6.56 -9.53
N LEU A 94 17.07 -6.28 -9.58
CA LEU A 94 16.17 -6.48 -8.45
C LEU A 94 16.12 -7.94 -8.00
N LEU A 95 16.04 -8.87 -8.96
CA LEU A 95 16.01 -10.30 -8.68
C LEU A 95 17.27 -10.74 -7.94
N GLU A 96 18.44 -10.29 -8.38
CA GLU A 96 19.73 -10.59 -7.74
C GLU A 96 19.79 -10.07 -6.30
N LEU A 97 19.21 -8.88 -6.03
CA LEU A 97 19.14 -8.32 -4.67
C LEU A 97 18.27 -9.15 -3.73
N ILE A 98 17.18 -9.75 -4.22
CA ILE A 98 16.18 -10.40 -3.34
C ILE A 98 16.22 -11.94 -3.36
N LYS A 99 16.83 -12.59 -4.36
CA LYS A 99 16.70 -14.05 -4.58
C LYS A 99 17.18 -14.91 -3.42
N HIS A 100 18.09 -14.40 -2.59
CA HIS A 100 18.62 -15.10 -1.41
C HIS A 100 17.81 -14.85 -0.13
N HIS A 101 16.76 -14.03 -0.20
CA HIS A 101 15.94 -13.74 0.98
C HIS A 101 15.26 -15.03 1.51
N PRO A 102 15.33 -15.31 2.83
CA PRO A 102 14.82 -16.57 3.41
C PRO A 102 13.34 -16.85 3.11
N ILE A 103 12.53 -15.82 2.85
CA ILE A 103 11.10 -15.96 2.53
C ILE A 103 10.84 -16.84 1.30
N PHE A 104 11.79 -16.91 0.36
CA PHE A 104 11.70 -17.71 -0.86
C PHE A 104 12.17 -19.16 -0.68
N HIS A 105 12.80 -19.46 0.46
CA HIS A 105 13.42 -20.75 0.73
C HIS A 105 12.71 -21.43 1.90
N THR A 106 11.81 -22.37 1.60
CA THR A 106 11.20 -23.21 2.64
C THR A 106 11.91 -24.56 2.75
N GLY A 107 12.30 -24.95 3.97
CA GLY A 107 12.76 -26.32 4.27
C GLY A 107 11.64 -27.37 4.32
N GLY A 108 10.44 -27.03 3.85
CA GLY A 108 9.28 -27.93 3.85
C GLY A 108 9.28 -28.87 2.62
N PRO A 109 8.41 -29.90 2.64
CA PRO A 109 8.34 -30.90 1.55
C PRO A 109 7.80 -30.33 0.23
N CYS A 110 7.06 -29.22 0.26
CA CYS A 110 6.56 -28.57 -0.95
C CYS A 110 7.56 -27.54 -1.46
N LYS A 111 8.11 -27.76 -2.66
CA LYS A 111 8.99 -26.79 -3.33
C LYS A 111 8.23 -25.51 -3.64
N GLN A 112 8.80 -24.36 -3.28
CA GLN A 112 8.29 -23.07 -3.72
C GLN A 112 8.69 -22.78 -5.17
N ALA A 113 7.91 -21.92 -5.84
CA ALA A 113 8.29 -21.42 -7.15
C ALA A 113 9.56 -20.54 -7.04
N PRO A 114 10.46 -20.56 -8.02
CA PRO A 114 11.63 -19.70 -8.03
C PRO A 114 11.30 -18.20 -7.88
N PRO A 115 12.18 -17.39 -7.26
CA PRO A 115 11.92 -15.97 -7.00
C PRO A 115 11.55 -15.15 -8.25
N MET A 116 12.10 -15.49 -9.42
CA MET A 116 11.81 -14.81 -10.70
C MET A 116 10.31 -14.80 -11.03
N TYR A 117 9.64 -15.94 -10.85
CA TYR A 117 8.20 -16.06 -11.14
C TYR A 117 7.36 -15.29 -10.12
N GLN A 118 7.74 -15.37 -8.85
CA GLN A 118 7.08 -14.62 -7.78
C GLN A 118 7.21 -13.11 -8.03
N LEU A 119 8.42 -12.65 -8.39
CA LEU A 119 8.73 -11.26 -8.70
C LEU A 119 7.93 -10.74 -9.90
N SER A 120 7.82 -11.54 -10.97
CA SER A 120 7.06 -11.18 -12.17
C SER A 120 5.59 -10.86 -11.83
N VAL A 121 4.93 -11.75 -11.08
CA VAL A 121 3.52 -11.56 -10.69
C VAL A 121 3.36 -10.37 -9.74
N ALA A 122 4.29 -10.20 -8.80
CA ALA A 122 4.25 -9.11 -7.83
C ALA A 122 4.43 -7.73 -8.49
N LEU A 123 5.43 -7.57 -9.37
CA LEU A 123 5.68 -6.30 -10.07
C LEU A 123 4.53 -5.93 -10.99
N TYR A 124 3.98 -6.90 -11.73
CA TYR A 124 2.80 -6.65 -12.55
C TYR A 124 1.64 -6.12 -11.71
N ARG A 125 1.38 -6.74 -10.56
CA ARG A 125 0.33 -6.28 -9.66
C ARG A 125 0.59 -4.89 -9.08
N LEU A 126 1.84 -4.55 -8.74
CA LEU A 126 2.21 -3.24 -8.19
C LEU A 126 2.19 -2.12 -9.25
N GLY A 127 2.50 -2.46 -10.50
CA GLY A 127 2.60 -1.53 -11.62
C GLY A 127 1.29 -1.24 -12.36
N HIS A 128 0.19 -1.88 -11.98
CA HIS A 128 -1.12 -1.71 -12.63
C HIS A 128 -2.15 -1.14 -11.65
N ASN A 129 -3.27 -0.69 -12.20
CA ASN A 129 -4.46 -0.22 -11.49
C ASN A 129 -5.72 -0.93 -12.01
N GLY A 130 -6.86 -0.67 -11.37
CA GLY A 130 -8.18 -1.14 -11.82
C GLY A 130 -8.24 -2.65 -12.06
N SER A 131 -8.73 -3.05 -13.24
CA SER A 131 -8.87 -4.47 -13.59
C SER A 131 -7.54 -5.21 -13.73
N GLY A 132 -6.46 -4.50 -14.10
CA GLY A 132 -5.12 -5.09 -14.24
C GLY A 132 -4.46 -5.43 -12.91
N ALA A 133 -4.77 -4.69 -11.84
CA ALA A 133 -4.27 -4.95 -10.48
C ALA A 133 -5.20 -5.83 -9.63
N ASN A 134 -6.45 -6.05 -10.09
CA ASN A 134 -7.36 -6.94 -9.40
C ASN A 134 -6.87 -8.40 -9.50
N MET A 135 -7.18 -9.20 -8.49
CA MET A 135 -6.62 -10.55 -8.37
C MET A 135 -7.07 -11.49 -9.50
N ASN A 136 -8.26 -11.24 -10.08
CA ASN A 136 -8.78 -12.05 -11.19
C ASN A 136 -8.01 -11.78 -12.48
N GLY A 137 -7.73 -10.51 -12.77
CA GLY A 137 -6.92 -10.07 -13.91
C GLY A 137 -5.50 -10.60 -13.81
N VAL A 138 -4.86 -10.45 -12.64
CA VAL A 138 -3.52 -11.02 -12.39
C VAL A 138 -3.51 -12.54 -12.57
N SER A 139 -4.52 -13.24 -12.03
CA SER A 139 -4.64 -14.70 -12.16
C SER A 139 -4.80 -15.13 -13.62
N HIS A 140 -5.61 -14.42 -14.38
CA HIS A 140 -5.83 -14.68 -15.81
C HIS A 140 -4.59 -14.39 -16.65
N THR A 141 -3.89 -13.27 -16.41
CA THR A 141 -2.68 -12.89 -17.14
C THR A 141 -1.56 -13.91 -17.00
N PHE A 142 -1.41 -14.51 -15.81
CA PHE A 142 -0.27 -15.41 -15.52
C PHE A 142 -0.64 -16.90 -15.41
N GLY A 143 -1.92 -17.27 -15.53
CA GLY A 143 -2.36 -18.66 -15.36
C GLY A 143 -2.14 -19.21 -13.94
N VAL A 144 -2.12 -18.34 -12.93
CA VAL A 144 -1.93 -18.71 -11.52
C VAL A 144 -3.23 -18.59 -10.74
N SER A 145 -3.38 -19.34 -9.65
CA SER A 145 -4.53 -19.12 -8.75
C SER A 145 -4.43 -17.80 -7.99
N GLU A 146 -5.57 -17.16 -7.68
CA GLU A 146 -5.61 -15.92 -6.89
C GLU A 146 -4.84 -16.04 -5.55
N GLY A 147 -4.92 -17.21 -4.93
CA GLY A 147 -4.19 -17.51 -3.70
C GLY A 147 -2.68 -17.50 -3.89
N THR A 148 -2.20 -18.03 -5.03
CA THR A 148 -0.80 -18.05 -5.44
C THR A 148 -0.30 -16.63 -5.71
N ALA A 149 -1.04 -15.85 -6.52
CA ALA A 149 -0.69 -14.47 -6.81
C ALA A 149 -0.59 -13.60 -5.54
N THR A 150 -1.55 -13.76 -4.62
CA THR A 150 -1.52 -13.10 -3.31
C THR A 150 -0.28 -13.48 -2.50
N LEU A 151 0.05 -14.78 -2.44
CA LEU A 151 1.19 -15.30 -1.67
C LEU A 151 2.52 -14.80 -2.23
N TRP A 152 2.70 -14.90 -3.55
CA TRP A 152 3.91 -14.43 -4.23
C TRP A 152 4.09 -12.93 -4.08
N THR A 153 3.01 -12.14 -4.21
CA THR A 153 3.08 -10.69 -3.94
C THR A 153 3.58 -10.43 -2.52
N LYS A 154 3.04 -11.16 -1.52
CA LYS A 154 3.45 -10.99 -0.12
C LYS A 154 4.94 -11.29 0.07
N HIS A 155 5.44 -12.39 -0.49
CA HIS A 155 6.84 -12.77 -0.36
C HIS A 155 7.78 -11.70 -0.96
N VAL A 156 7.45 -11.24 -2.16
CA VAL A 156 8.23 -10.20 -2.86
C VAL A 156 8.19 -8.88 -2.11
N VAL A 157 7.01 -8.45 -1.64
CA VAL A 157 6.87 -7.24 -0.82
C VAL A 157 7.74 -7.32 0.44
N VAL A 158 7.71 -8.45 1.15
CA VAL A 158 8.56 -8.65 2.34
C VAL A 158 10.05 -8.57 1.98
N ALA A 159 10.46 -9.21 0.89
CA ALA A 159 11.85 -9.18 0.46
C ALA A 159 12.30 -7.77 0.02
N ILE A 160 11.45 -7.01 -0.68
CA ILE A 160 11.75 -5.61 -1.06
C ILE A 160 11.84 -4.71 0.17
N ILE A 161 10.93 -4.86 1.15
CA ILE A 161 10.97 -4.11 2.41
C ILE A 161 12.28 -4.35 3.17
N SER A 162 12.91 -5.52 3.03
CA SER A 162 14.23 -5.77 3.66
C SER A 162 15.34 -4.84 3.14
N LEU A 163 15.16 -4.24 1.95
CA LEU A 163 16.08 -3.28 1.34
C LEU A 163 15.83 -1.83 1.79
N GLU A 164 14.79 -1.56 2.58
CA GLU A 164 14.35 -0.20 2.92
C GLU A 164 15.46 0.65 3.54
N LYS A 165 16.23 0.10 4.49
CA LYS A 165 17.33 0.83 5.14
C LYS A 165 18.43 1.28 4.18
N GLN A 166 18.61 0.56 3.08
CA GLN A 166 19.57 0.89 2.03
C GLN A 166 19.00 1.90 1.04
N ALA A 167 17.74 1.71 0.65
CA ALA A 167 17.10 2.50 -0.42
C ALA A 167 16.47 3.81 0.06
N MET A 168 15.93 3.85 1.28
CA MET A 168 15.17 4.97 1.84
C MET A 168 15.61 5.21 3.28
N ARG A 169 16.47 6.22 3.46
CA ARG A 169 16.96 6.64 4.78
C ARG A 169 17.00 8.15 4.87
N TRP A 170 16.75 8.67 6.06
CA TRP A 170 16.97 10.08 6.33
C TRP A 170 18.46 10.41 6.14
N PRO A 171 18.82 11.47 5.40
CA PRO A 171 20.20 11.84 5.15
C PRO A 171 20.95 12.13 6.45
N ASP A 172 22.21 11.72 6.52
CA ASP A 172 23.10 12.08 7.63
C ASP A 172 23.51 13.56 7.57
N LEU A 173 24.25 14.03 8.58
CA LEU A 173 24.65 15.43 8.70
C LEU A 173 25.41 15.94 7.46
N ALA A 174 26.36 15.15 6.95
CA ALA A 174 27.18 15.52 5.80
C ALA A 174 26.34 15.57 4.51
N THR A 175 25.46 14.59 4.32
CA THR A 175 24.54 14.52 3.19
C THR A 175 23.54 15.69 3.23
N ARG A 176 22.99 16.03 4.40
CA ARG A 176 22.11 17.21 4.56
C ARG A 176 22.84 18.50 4.21
N ALA A 177 24.09 18.67 4.63
CA ALA A 177 24.88 19.85 4.28
C ALA A 177 25.11 19.97 2.76
N ALA A 178 25.29 18.85 2.06
CA ALA A 178 25.37 18.83 0.60
C ALA A 178 24.01 19.15 -0.06
N LEU A 179 22.90 18.63 0.49
CA LEU A 179 21.55 18.94 -0.01
C LEU A 179 21.22 20.43 0.11
N VAL A 180 21.61 21.08 1.22
CA VAL A 180 21.44 22.53 1.37
C VAL A 180 22.11 23.29 0.23
N LYS A 181 23.33 22.90 -0.17
CA LYS A 181 24.03 23.52 -1.30
C LYS A 181 23.28 23.30 -2.61
N LYS A 182 22.82 22.07 -2.87
CA LYS A 182 22.02 21.76 -4.06
C LYS A 182 20.74 22.59 -4.14
N PHE A 183 20.00 22.71 -3.03
CA PHE A 183 18.78 23.51 -3.03
C PHE A 183 19.05 25.00 -3.27
N VAL A 184 20.18 25.53 -2.77
CA VAL A 184 20.60 26.90 -3.08
C VAL A 184 20.92 27.07 -4.58
N GLU A 185 21.56 26.09 -5.21
CA GLU A 185 21.79 26.09 -6.66
C GLU A 185 20.47 26.07 -7.46
N GLU A 186 19.43 25.42 -6.95
CA GLU A 186 18.06 25.42 -7.50
C GLU A 186 17.24 26.68 -7.14
N GLY A 187 17.85 27.68 -6.51
CA GLY A 187 17.20 28.96 -6.17
C GLY A 187 16.33 28.94 -4.91
N ILE A 188 16.40 27.87 -4.11
CA ILE A 188 15.73 27.77 -2.82
C ILE A 188 16.63 28.37 -1.73
N PRO A 189 16.10 29.21 -0.81
CA PRO A 189 16.90 29.79 0.26
C PRO A 189 17.65 28.75 1.11
N GLY A 190 18.80 29.16 1.66
CA GLY A 190 19.67 28.28 2.42
C GLY A 190 18.98 27.68 3.65
N GLY A 191 19.27 26.40 3.93
CA GLY A 191 18.69 25.64 5.04
C GLY A 191 17.70 24.54 4.60
N CYS A 192 17.21 24.58 3.35
CA CYS A 192 16.35 23.51 2.84
C CYS A 192 17.10 22.17 2.76
N VAL A 193 16.55 21.12 3.35
CA VAL A 193 17.10 19.74 3.27
C VAL A 193 16.17 18.76 2.55
N GLY A 194 15.00 19.21 2.12
CA GLY A 194 14.02 18.39 1.40
C GLY A 194 12.70 19.09 1.20
N VAL A 195 11.86 18.49 0.36
CA VAL A 195 10.49 18.93 0.08
C VAL A 195 9.51 17.89 0.63
N VAL A 196 8.52 18.33 1.39
CA VAL A 196 7.50 17.48 2.01
C VAL A 196 6.15 17.66 1.31
N ASP A 197 5.46 16.54 1.08
CA ASP A 197 4.11 16.55 0.54
C ASP A 197 3.26 15.38 1.08
N GLY A 198 1.94 15.58 1.05
CA GLY A 198 0.92 14.58 1.38
C GLY A 198 0.46 13.83 0.14
N VAL A 199 0.71 12.53 0.10
CA VAL A 199 0.26 11.64 -0.97
C VAL A 199 -0.96 10.85 -0.51
N MET A 200 -2.08 11.06 -1.20
CA MET A 200 -3.27 10.24 -1.00
C MET A 200 -3.19 8.97 -1.84
N ILE A 201 -3.22 7.80 -1.20
CA ILE A 201 -3.28 6.49 -1.86
C ILE A 201 -4.73 6.00 -1.85
N PRO A 202 -5.48 6.15 -2.96
CA PRO A 202 -6.88 5.77 -2.99
C PRO A 202 -7.03 4.25 -3.00
N PHE A 203 -8.06 3.76 -2.33
CA PHE A 203 -8.48 2.37 -2.38
C PHE A 203 -9.38 2.14 -3.58
N TYR A 204 -9.30 0.94 -4.15
CA TYR A 204 -10.20 0.55 -5.23
C TYR A 204 -11.66 0.48 -4.78
N GLN A 205 -11.90 0.07 -3.54
CA GLN A 205 -13.25 -0.09 -2.97
C GLN A 205 -13.27 0.43 -1.54
N THR A 206 -14.47 0.76 -1.05
CA THR A 206 -14.69 1.10 0.35
C THR A 206 -14.16 -0.02 1.26
N PRO A 207 -13.40 0.31 2.32
CA PRO A 207 -12.99 -0.67 3.32
C PRO A 207 -14.20 -1.41 3.90
N ALA A 208 -14.08 -2.72 4.08
CA ALA A 208 -15.11 -3.56 4.67
C ALA A 208 -14.84 -3.74 6.18
N CYS A 209 -14.66 -2.62 6.88
CA CYS A 209 -14.39 -2.52 8.31
C CYS A 209 -15.31 -1.48 8.97
N THR A 210 -15.49 -1.57 10.28
CA THR A 210 -16.44 -0.74 11.04
C THR A 210 -16.07 0.75 11.06
N ASP A 211 -14.79 1.03 10.90
CA ASP A 211 -14.15 2.34 10.88
C ASP A 211 -13.85 2.84 9.45
N ALA A 212 -14.51 2.29 8.43
CA ALA A 212 -14.32 2.68 7.03
C ALA A 212 -14.42 4.19 6.79
N ALA A 213 -15.25 4.89 7.59
CA ALA A 213 -15.41 6.34 7.56
C ALA A 213 -14.10 7.11 7.75
N ASP A 214 -13.18 6.60 8.58
CA ASP A 214 -11.90 7.26 8.85
C ASP A 214 -11.05 7.36 7.58
N PHE A 215 -11.18 6.40 6.67
CA PHE A 215 -10.42 6.40 5.41
C PHE A 215 -10.97 7.39 4.39
N PHE A 216 -12.13 8.00 4.64
CA PHE A 216 -12.78 8.90 3.69
C PHE A 216 -12.15 10.29 3.71
N SER A 217 -11.56 10.66 2.58
CA SER A 217 -10.82 11.90 2.43
C SER A 217 -11.66 13.09 1.97
N HIS A 218 -11.09 14.29 2.08
CA HIS A 218 -11.69 15.50 1.50
C HIS A 218 -11.80 15.44 -0.03
N LYS A 219 -10.97 14.61 -0.70
CA LYS A 219 -11.03 14.33 -2.14
C LYS A 219 -12.15 13.34 -2.51
N SER A 220 -13.07 13.05 -1.58
CA SER A 220 -14.22 12.18 -1.80
C SER A 220 -13.85 10.75 -2.21
N ARG A 221 -12.67 10.28 -1.80
CA ARG A 221 -12.16 8.93 -2.03
C ARG A 221 -11.72 8.30 -0.71
N TYR A 222 -11.94 7.00 -0.56
CA TYR A 222 -11.36 6.21 0.53
C TYR A 222 -9.89 5.95 0.24
N GLY A 223 -9.01 6.08 1.22
CA GLY A 223 -7.58 5.87 1.00
C GLY A 223 -6.73 6.00 2.26
N TYR A 224 -5.42 5.86 2.09
CA TYR A 224 -4.43 6.34 3.04
C TYR A 224 -3.98 7.76 2.68
N SER A 225 -3.66 8.55 3.70
CA SER A 225 -2.74 9.67 3.59
C SER A 225 -1.34 9.18 3.97
N VAL A 226 -0.36 9.50 3.14
CA VAL A 226 1.05 9.16 3.34
C VAL A 226 1.83 10.45 3.23
N LEU A 227 2.64 10.78 4.23
CA LEU A 227 3.59 11.89 4.12
C LEU A 227 4.86 11.36 3.45
N ALA A 228 5.41 12.07 2.48
CA ALA A 228 6.71 11.76 1.90
C ALA A 228 7.59 13.01 1.89
N VAL A 229 8.89 12.81 2.11
CA VAL A 229 9.91 13.85 1.94
C VAL A 229 10.85 13.42 0.83
N CYS A 230 11.05 14.28 -0.15
CA CYS A 230 11.96 14.09 -1.26
C CYS A 230 13.18 15.01 -1.15
N ASP A 231 14.35 14.51 -1.57
CA ASP A 231 15.54 15.33 -1.74
C ASP A 231 15.56 16.06 -3.10
N ALA A 232 16.60 16.86 -3.34
CA ALA A 232 16.78 17.59 -4.60
C ALA A 232 16.89 16.66 -5.83
N ASP A 233 17.33 15.41 -5.64
CA ASP A 233 17.42 14.39 -6.70
C ASP A 233 16.10 13.59 -6.84
N LYS A 234 15.00 14.07 -6.22
CA LYS A 234 13.66 13.46 -6.20
C LYS A 234 13.60 12.10 -5.49
N ARG A 235 14.65 11.71 -4.76
CA ARG A 235 14.64 10.48 -3.95
C ARG A 235 13.80 10.69 -2.70
N ILE A 236 12.95 9.73 -2.38
CA ILE A 236 12.17 9.74 -1.14
C ILE A 236 13.11 9.43 0.02
N VAL A 237 13.43 10.39 0.87
CA VAL A 237 14.34 10.19 2.00
C VAL A 237 13.63 9.83 3.30
N TYR A 238 12.33 10.13 3.37
CA TYR A 238 11.49 9.79 4.52
C TYR A 238 10.05 9.60 4.07
N ALA A 239 9.33 8.70 4.73
CA ALA A 239 7.90 8.58 4.56
C ALA A 239 7.23 8.15 5.87
N GLN A 240 6.05 8.72 6.11
CA GLN A 240 5.18 8.34 7.21
C GLN A 240 3.93 7.67 6.66
N TYR A 241 3.71 6.41 7.05
CA TYR A 241 2.62 5.57 6.58
C TYR A 241 1.50 5.41 7.63
N ASN A 242 0.40 4.78 7.21
CA ASN A 242 -0.74 4.37 8.05
C ASN A 242 -1.60 5.49 8.62
N PHE A 243 -1.70 6.62 7.92
CA PHE A 243 -2.70 7.63 8.23
C PHE A 243 -3.91 7.42 7.32
N PRO A 244 -5.14 7.38 7.84
CA PRO A 244 -6.32 7.23 7.03
C PRO A 244 -6.58 8.53 6.25
N GLY A 245 -7.26 8.41 5.11
CA GLY A 245 -7.43 9.50 4.16
C GLY A 245 -8.15 10.73 4.70
N SER A 246 -8.85 10.63 5.85
CA SER A 246 -9.45 11.80 6.49
C SER A 246 -8.43 12.76 7.09
N CYS A 247 -7.25 12.28 7.48
CA CYS A 247 -6.19 13.08 8.12
C CYS A 247 -5.72 14.22 7.20
N HIS A 248 -5.49 15.37 7.81
CA HIS A 248 -4.92 16.53 7.13
C HIS A 248 -3.39 16.44 7.11
N ASP A 249 -2.74 16.98 6.08
CA ASP A 249 -1.28 16.87 5.91
C ASP A 249 -0.51 17.49 7.09
N ALA A 250 -0.91 18.67 7.57
CA ALA A 250 -0.40 19.24 8.84
C ALA A 250 -0.49 18.29 10.06
N GLN A 251 -1.57 17.50 10.17
CA GLN A 251 -1.72 16.56 11.28
C GLN A 251 -0.73 15.41 11.15
N VAL A 252 -0.58 14.85 9.93
CA VAL A 252 0.39 13.79 9.66
C VAL A 252 1.82 14.30 9.86
N PHE A 253 2.10 15.53 9.44
CA PHE A 253 3.39 16.20 9.59
C PHE A 253 3.81 16.34 11.05
N ASN A 254 2.96 16.97 11.87
CA ASN A 254 3.25 17.18 13.30
C ASN A 254 3.37 15.86 14.06
N ALA A 255 2.62 14.84 13.64
CA ALA A 255 2.65 13.54 14.25
C ALA A 255 3.88 12.72 13.81
N SER A 256 4.42 12.98 12.60
CA SER A 256 5.51 12.19 12.04
C SER A 256 6.72 12.06 12.98
N GLY A 257 7.34 10.88 13.00
CA GLY A 257 8.55 10.63 13.79
C GLY A 257 9.69 11.61 13.48
N LEU A 258 9.70 12.14 12.25
CA LEU A 258 10.61 13.18 11.80
C LEU A 258 10.51 14.48 12.62
N ILE A 259 9.29 14.93 12.89
CA ILE A 259 9.04 16.17 13.64
C ILE A 259 9.03 15.92 15.15
N GLN A 260 8.51 14.78 15.60
CA GLN A 260 8.58 14.38 17.01
C GLN A 260 10.02 14.27 17.53
N ASN A 261 10.98 13.96 16.65
CA ASN A 261 12.41 13.88 16.97
C ASN A 261 13.23 14.91 16.18
N ALA A 262 12.69 16.10 15.91
CA ALA A 262 13.31 17.09 15.02
C ALA A 262 14.75 17.44 15.41
N ALA A 263 15.08 17.50 16.70
CA ALA A 263 16.43 17.77 17.19
C ALA A 263 17.49 16.74 16.76
N GLN A 264 17.08 15.50 16.44
CA GLN A 264 17.97 14.46 15.92
C GLN A 264 18.05 14.47 14.39
N HIS A 265 17.00 14.97 13.73
CA HIS A 265 16.85 14.93 12.28
C HIS A 265 17.29 16.22 11.58
N PHE A 266 17.25 17.36 12.27
CA PHE A 266 17.58 18.68 11.75
C PHE A 266 18.69 19.33 12.57
N THR A 267 19.56 20.04 11.87
CA THR A 267 20.52 20.99 12.46
C THR A 267 19.83 22.35 12.57
N PRO A 268 20.15 23.22 13.55
CA PRO A 268 19.55 24.54 13.62
C PRO A 268 19.63 25.30 12.28
N GLY A 269 18.50 25.85 11.84
CA GLY A 269 18.34 26.51 10.54
C GLY A 269 18.03 25.58 9.37
N GLN A 270 17.98 24.26 9.57
CA GLN A 270 17.51 23.32 8.55
C GLN A 270 15.99 23.15 8.59
N TYR A 271 15.37 23.14 7.41
CA TYR A 271 13.92 23.03 7.26
C TYR A 271 13.51 22.22 6.04
N LEU A 272 12.22 21.85 6.00
CA LEU A 272 11.55 21.28 4.83
C LEU A 272 10.71 22.32 4.12
N LEU A 273 10.67 22.27 2.79
CA LEU A 273 9.69 23.02 2.02
C LEU A 273 8.40 22.22 1.91
N GLY A 274 7.27 22.81 2.27
CA GLY A 274 5.95 22.19 2.10
C GLY A 274 5.03 23.06 1.25
N ASP A 275 3.87 22.54 0.87
CA ASP A 275 2.79 23.37 0.35
C ASP A 275 2.09 24.17 1.47
N SER A 276 1.04 24.92 1.11
CA SER A 276 0.29 25.73 2.08
C SER A 276 -0.52 24.92 3.10
N ALA A 277 -0.65 23.60 2.93
CA ALA A 277 -1.35 22.73 3.87
C ALA A 277 -0.46 22.34 5.08
N PHE A 278 0.83 22.66 5.05
CA PHE A 278 1.77 22.43 6.14
C PHE A 278 1.92 23.65 7.06
N PRO A 279 2.15 23.41 8.37
CA PRO A 279 2.34 24.50 9.32
C PRO A 279 3.68 25.23 9.08
N ALA A 280 3.66 26.54 9.18
CA ALA A 280 4.90 27.33 9.25
C ALA A 280 5.58 27.12 10.62
N GLY A 281 6.89 26.86 10.62
CA GLY A 281 7.67 26.72 11.84
C GLY A 281 9.15 26.46 11.54
N ASP A 282 9.93 26.19 12.58
CA ASP A 282 11.39 26.06 12.49
C ASP A 282 11.85 24.97 11.51
N TYR A 283 11.04 23.93 11.35
CA TYR A 283 11.35 22.76 10.52
C TYR A 283 10.54 22.69 9.21
N CYS A 284 9.64 23.65 8.96
CA CYS A 284 8.81 23.67 7.76
C CYS A 284 8.52 25.10 7.28
N VAL A 285 8.86 25.35 6.02
CA VAL A 285 8.56 26.60 5.33
C VAL A 285 7.51 26.29 4.25
N PRO A 286 6.24 26.68 4.46
CA PRO A 286 5.18 26.46 3.48
C PRO A 286 5.29 27.46 2.32
N ILE A 287 5.12 26.95 1.10
CA ILE A 287 5.06 27.74 -0.12
C ILE A 287 3.62 28.22 -0.29
N ILE A 288 3.41 29.53 -0.21
CA ILE A 288 2.13 30.15 -0.53
C ILE A 288 2.02 30.21 -2.05
N LYS A 289 1.03 29.50 -2.62
CA LYS A 289 0.70 29.64 -4.03
C LYS A 289 0.18 31.07 -4.28
N LEU A 290 1.02 31.92 -4.88
CA LEU A 290 0.51 33.06 -5.65
C LEU A 290 -0.27 32.48 -6.83
N GLN A 291 -1.51 32.91 -7.04
CA GLN A 291 -2.34 32.40 -8.13
C GLN A 291 -1.68 32.71 -9.49
N CYS A 292 -0.94 31.74 -10.01
CA CYS A 292 -0.59 31.65 -11.42
C CYS A 292 -1.26 30.38 -11.96
N ASN A 293 -1.93 30.52 -13.12
CA ASN A 293 -2.62 29.47 -13.85
C ASN A 293 -1.69 28.31 -14.26
N ALA A 294 -1.23 27.50 -13.31
CA ALA A 294 -0.37 26.35 -13.57
C ALA A 294 -1.21 25.08 -13.66
N GLN A 295 -1.03 24.37 -14.76
CA GLN A 295 -1.69 23.11 -15.10
C GLN A 295 -1.47 22.04 -14.02
N HIS A 296 -2.53 21.28 -13.76
CA HIS A 296 -2.59 20.21 -12.77
C HIS A 296 -1.61 19.08 -13.17
N LEU A 297 -0.62 18.80 -12.32
CA LEU A 297 0.24 17.61 -12.46
C LEU A 297 -0.48 16.43 -11.80
N GLU A 298 -0.91 15.45 -12.62
CA GLU A 298 -1.49 14.20 -12.15
C GLU A 298 -0.44 13.35 -11.40
N PRO A 299 -0.80 12.68 -10.29
CA PRO A 299 0.11 11.80 -9.57
C PRO A 299 0.50 10.57 -10.42
N PRO A 300 1.71 10.01 -10.25
CA PRO A 300 2.18 8.86 -11.03
C PRO A 300 1.19 7.68 -10.98
N GLY A 301 1.07 6.94 -12.09
CA GLY A 301 0.05 5.90 -12.29
C GLY A 301 0.16 4.66 -11.38
N CYS A 302 1.22 4.53 -10.58
CA CYS A 302 1.35 3.48 -9.57
C CYS A 302 0.54 3.83 -8.31
N LEU A 303 -0.11 2.85 -7.68
CA LEU A 303 -0.98 3.02 -6.50
C LEU A 303 -2.30 3.77 -6.74
N GLN A 304 -2.68 4.07 -7.99
CA GLN A 304 -4.03 4.53 -8.29
C GLN A 304 -5.05 3.40 -8.09
N GLY A 305 -5.72 3.37 -6.95
CA GLY A 305 -6.74 2.37 -6.64
C GLY A 305 -6.13 1.08 -6.11
N LEU A 306 -5.51 1.16 -4.92
CA LEU A 306 -4.92 0.03 -4.22
C LEU A 306 -5.92 -1.13 -4.11
N CYS A 307 -5.67 -2.20 -4.86
CA CYS A 307 -6.52 -3.40 -4.90
C CYS A 307 -6.21 -4.34 -3.72
N VAL A 308 -6.48 -3.85 -2.51
CA VAL A 308 -6.48 -4.65 -1.27
C VAL A 308 -7.86 -4.53 -0.63
N ARG A 309 -8.49 -5.67 -0.34
CA ARG A 309 -9.78 -5.68 0.33
C ARG A 309 -9.55 -5.58 1.83
N MET A 310 -9.54 -4.36 2.36
CA MET A 310 -9.36 -4.11 3.79
C MET A 310 -10.53 -4.66 4.61
N LYS A 311 -10.25 -5.66 5.44
CA LYS A 311 -11.21 -6.20 6.42
C LYS A 311 -10.65 -6.23 7.83
N ASN A 312 -9.34 -6.37 7.95
CA ASN A 312 -8.65 -6.57 9.22
C ASN A 312 -7.23 -5.99 9.13
N GLU A 313 -6.53 -5.97 10.26
CA GLU A 313 -5.18 -5.43 10.38
C GLU A 313 -4.14 -6.15 9.51
N THR A 314 -4.36 -7.42 9.15
CA THR A 314 -3.46 -8.13 8.23
C THR A 314 -3.57 -7.56 6.81
N ASP A 315 -4.78 -7.23 6.37
CA ASP A 315 -4.99 -6.58 5.07
C ASP A 315 -4.39 -5.16 5.07
N GLU A 316 -4.48 -4.47 6.21
CA GLU A 316 -3.83 -3.17 6.45
C GLU A 316 -2.31 -3.26 6.27
N ALA A 317 -1.69 -4.23 6.96
CA ALA A 317 -0.26 -4.46 6.90
C ALA A 317 0.22 -4.84 5.50
N ILE A 318 -0.59 -5.57 4.72
CA ILE A 318 -0.29 -5.88 3.31
C ILE A 318 -0.35 -4.61 2.47
N ALA A 319 -1.39 -3.79 2.63
CA ALA A 319 -1.54 -2.53 1.90
C ALA A 319 -0.34 -1.60 2.16
N THR A 320 0.03 -1.40 3.42
CA THR A 320 1.19 -0.61 3.81
C THR A 320 2.50 -1.20 3.30
N GLY A 321 2.63 -2.52 3.32
CA GLY A 321 3.80 -3.19 2.73
C GLY A 321 3.93 -2.94 1.23
N MET A 322 2.81 -2.97 0.49
CA MET A 322 2.82 -2.65 -0.94
C MET A 322 3.22 -1.19 -1.20
N ILE A 323 2.72 -0.23 -0.42
CA ILE A 323 3.10 1.19 -0.53
C ILE A 323 4.61 1.37 -0.27
N ARG A 324 5.13 0.77 0.82
CA ARG A 324 6.55 0.80 1.16
C ARG A 324 7.41 0.20 0.04
N ALA A 325 7.00 -0.96 -0.49
CA ALA A 325 7.72 -1.59 -1.60
C ALA A 325 7.78 -0.67 -2.83
N CYS A 326 6.69 0.03 -3.18
CA CYS A 326 6.71 1.00 -4.27
C CYS A 326 7.68 2.17 -4.02
N PHE A 327 7.74 2.71 -2.79
CA PHE A 327 8.66 3.81 -2.47
C PHE A 327 10.13 3.36 -2.54
N ILE A 328 10.41 2.13 -2.09
CA ILE A 328 11.74 1.52 -2.19
C ILE A 328 12.14 1.31 -3.65
N LEU A 329 11.24 0.77 -4.47
CA LEU A 329 11.48 0.57 -5.90
C LEU A 329 11.69 1.91 -6.62
N HIS A 330 10.90 2.94 -6.30
CA HIS A 330 11.10 4.30 -6.81
C HIS A 330 12.54 4.76 -6.56
N ASN A 331 13.03 4.70 -5.32
CA ASN A 331 14.39 5.14 -5.01
C ASN A 331 15.49 4.32 -5.69
N LEU A 332 15.29 3.01 -5.82
CA LEU A 332 16.26 2.13 -6.50
C LEU A 332 16.42 2.48 -7.98
N TYR A 333 15.34 2.96 -8.62
CA TYR A 333 15.29 3.13 -10.07
C TYR A 333 15.00 4.56 -10.52
N ILE A 334 14.90 5.55 -9.64
CA ILE A 334 14.61 6.93 -10.04
C ILE A 334 15.69 7.52 -10.95
N ALA A 335 16.94 7.12 -10.76
CA ALA A 335 18.09 7.59 -11.53
C ALA A 335 18.06 7.10 -13.00
N THR A 336 17.24 6.09 -13.32
CA THR A 336 17.11 5.60 -14.70
C THR A 336 16.14 6.44 -15.54
N GLY A 337 15.44 7.41 -14.93
CA GLY A 337 14.74 8.48 -15.63
C GLY A 337 13.39 8.12 -16.27
N ASP A 338 12.99 6.84 -16.24
CA ASP A 338 11.84 6.35 -17.03
C ASP A 338 10.48 6.32 -16.29
N TRP A 339 10.43 6.67 -15.00
CA TRP A 339 9.21 6.63 -14.19
C TRP A 339 8.22 7.79 -14.45
N TYR A 340 8.68 8.83 -15.14
CA TYR A 340 7.93 10.07 -15.42
C TYR A 340 7.76 10.34 -16.92
N ARG A 341 7.47 9.33 -17.75
CA ARG A 341 6.84 9.66 -19.04
C ARG A 341 5.41 10.10 -18.76
N GLN A 342 5.16 11.40 -18.92
CA GLN A 342 3.80 11.92 -19.09
C GLN A 342 3.15 11.08 -20.20
N ASP A 343 2.12 10.33 -19.85
CA ASP A 343 1.17 9.84 -20.85
C ASP A 343 0.47 11.10 -21.38
N ASN A 344 1.05 11.73 -22.41
CA ASN A 344 0.45 12.85 -23.16
C ASN A 344 -0.78 12.40 -23.98
N ASN A 345 -1.51 11.39 -23.51
CA ASN A 345 -2.63 10.75 -24.19
C ASN A 345 -3.93 10.81 -23.37
N HIS A 346 -4.05 11.74 -22.42
CA HIS A 346 -5.39 12.15 -21.98
C HIS A 346 -5.93 13.18 -22.98
N ASP A 347 -6.77 12.72 -23.90
CA ASP A 347 -7.75 13.58 -24.55
C ASP A 347 -8.53 14.31 -23.45
N PRO A 348 -8.61 15.65 -23.46
CA PRO A 348 -9.42 16.38 -22.50
C PRO A 348 -10.87 15.92 -22.60
N LEU A 349 -11.52 15.72 -21.44
CA LEU A 349 -12.95 15.44 -21.34
C LEU A 349 -13.73 16.39 -22.26
N THR A 350 -14.54 15.80 -23.14
CA THR A 350 -15.38 16.55 -24.06
C THR A 350 -16.42 17.35 -23.26
N ASP A 351 -16.87 18.49 -23.81
CA ASP A 351 -17.85 19.35 -23.14
C ASP A 351 -19.17 18.60 -22.83
N ALA A 352 -19.46 17.53 -23.60
CA ALA A 352 -20.59 16.64 -23.36
C ALA A 352 -20.46 15.83 -22.06
N GLU A 353 -19.28 15.26 -21.79
CA GLU A 353 -19.01 14.49 -20.55
C GLU A 353 -19.01 15.40 -19.31
N ARG A 354 -18.60 16.66 -19.48
CA ARG A 354 -18.65 17.69 -18.43
C ARG A 354 -20.08 18.07 -18.07
N TRP A 355 -20.96 18.15 -19.06
CA TRP A 355 -22.37 18.49 -18.91
C TRP A 355 -23.19 17.36 -18.24
N GLU A 356 -22.92 16.09 -18.58
CA GLU A 356 -23.56 14.95 -17.91
C GLU A 356 -23.24 14.89 -16.41
N LEU A 357 -21.98 15.13 -16.04
CA LEU A 357 -21.54 15.20 -14.64
C LEU A 357 -22.20 16.33 -13.84
N GLU A 358 -22.50 17.46 -14.50
CA GLU A 358 -23.22 18.59 -13.89
C GLU A 358 -24.71 18.29 -13.69
N GLN A 359 -25.33 17.50 -14.57
CA GLN A 359 -26.71 17.03 -14.40
C GLN A 359 -26.85 15.99 -13.28
N ASP A 360 -25.94 15.02 -13.20
CA ASP A 360 -25.90 14.03 -12.11
C ASP A 360 -25.73 14.72 -10.75
N ARG A 361 -24.92 15.78 -10.71
CA ARG A 361 -24.74 16.62 -9.51
C ARG A 361 -26.01 17.38 -9.12
N ALA A 362 -26.78 17.88 -10.08
CA ALA A 362 -28.05 18.57 -9.81
C ALA A 362 -29.15 17.61 -9.33
N GLN A 363 -29.18 16.40 -9.88
CA GLN A 363 -30.15 15.36 -9.52
C GLN A 363 -29.90 14.81 -8.11
N TRP A 364 -28.63 14.76 -7.69
CA TRP A 364 -28.24 14.33 -6.35
C TRP A 364 -28.68 15.28 -5.22
N VAL A 365 -28.79 16.58 -5.50
CA VAL A 365 -29.20 17.60 -4.51
C VAL A 365 -30.68 17.49 -4.14
N GLN A 366 -31.53 16.95 -5.03
CA GLN A 366 -32.98 16.90 -4.81
C GLN A 366 -33.45 15.75 -3.89
N ASN A 367 -32.64 14.71 -3.66
CA ASN A 367 -33.11 13.45 -3.07
C ASN A 367 -32.71 13.21 -1.58
N ARG A 368 -32.35 14.26 -0.83
CA ARG A 368 -31.74 14.14 0.53
C ARG A 368 -32.67 13.84 1.72
N GLY A 369 -33.89 13.34 1.50
CA GLY A 369 -34.89 13.21 2.57
C GLY A 369 -35.43 11.79 2.81
N ALA A 370 -34.63 10.83 3.31
CA ALA A 370 -35.13 9.67 4.07
C ALA A 370 -34.01 8.74 4.60
N GLY A 371 -33.99 8.45 5.91
CA GLY A 371 -33.55 7.14 6.44
C GLY A 371 -32.48 7.12 7.54
N ASN A 372 -32.91 6.95 8.79
CA ASN A 372 -32.11 6.60 9.99
C ASN A 372 -31.85 5.08 10.12
N GLY A 373 -30.81 4.67 10.87
CA GLY A 373 -30.71 3.31 11.44
C GLY A 373 -29.36 2.97 12.10
N ALA A 374 -29.38 2.72 13.40
CA ALA A 374 -28.25 2.36 14.27
C ALA A 374 -27.89 0.85 14.24
N GLY A 375 -26.66 0.49 14.63
CA GLY A 375 -26.21 -0.89 14.81
C GLY A 375 -24.91 -1.00 15.62
N GLU A 376 -24.88 -2.00 16.51
CA GLU A 376 -24.01 -2.19 17.69
C GLU A 376 -22.61 -2.78 17.41
N GLU A 377 -21.70 -2.56 18.37
CA GLU A 377 -20.29 -2.97 18.39
C GLU A 377 -20.08 -4.45 18.77
N GLU A 378 -19.21 -5.16 18.04
CA GLU A 378 -18.60 -6.42 18.49
C GLU A 378 -17.07 -6.32 18.39
N GLN A 379 -16.40 -6.57 19.52
CA GLN A 379 -14.96 -6.50 19.71
C GLN A 379 -14.29 -7.82 19.28
N GLY A 380 -13.19 -7.73 18.52
CA GLY A 380 -12.40 -8.87 18.07
C GLY A 380 -10.89 -8.64 18.25
N GLU A 381 -10.27 -9.52 19.04
CA GLU A 381 -8.87 -9.49 19.49
C GLU A 381 -7.87 -9.94 18.39
N VAL A 382 -6.72 -9.26 18.33
CA VAL A 382 -5.71 -9.32 17.26
C VAL A 382 -4.63 -10.37 17.56
N ILE A 383 -4.27 -11.18 16.55
CA ILE A 383 -3.12 -12.09 16.60
C ILE A 383 -1.95 -11.45 15.81
N GLU A 384 -0.86 -11.20 16.53
CA GLU A 384 0.39 -10.58 16.05
C GLU A 384 1.10 -11.47 15.00
N LEU A 385 1.17 -10.99 13.76
CA LEU A 385 2.01 -11.56 12.70
C LEU A 385 3.34 -10.80 12.66
N MET A 386 4.39 -11.49 13.12
CA MET A 386 5.78 -11.05 13.20
C MET A 386 6.21 -10.18 12.00
N GLY A 387 6.66 -8.95 12.31
CA GLY A 387 7.45 -8.08 11.42
C GLY A 387 6.69 -7.14 10.48
N LEU A 388 5.40 -7.37 10.24
CA LEU A 388 4.52 -6.41 9.53
C LEU A 388 3.59 -5.64 10.49
N GLY A 389 3.48 -6.10 11.75
CA GLY A 389 2.52 -5.59 12.74
C GLY A 389 3.00 -4.41 13.60
N THR A 390 4.23 -3.90 13.44
CA THR A 390 4.71 -2.78 14.27
C THR A 390 4.11 -1.43 13.88
N HIS A 391 3.47 -1.33 12.72
CA HIS A 391 2.88 -0.09 12.21
C HIS A 391 1.45 -0.31 11.72
N THR A 392 0.57 -0.89 12.54
CA THR A 392 -0.88 -0.83 12.27
C THR A 392 -1.39 0.59 12.50
N ARG A 393 -2.42 1.02 11.76
CA ARG A 393 -2.98 2.37 11.93
C ARG A 393 -3.43 2.63 13.36
N HIS A 394 -4.09 1.66 14.00
CA HIS A 394 -4.53 1.80 15.40
C HIS A 394 -3.36 2.08 16.34
N ARG A 395 -2.24 1.37 16.16
CA ARG A 395 -1.04 1.60 16.97
C ARG A 395 -0.42 2.96 16.70
N VAL A 396 -0.26 3.32 15.43
CA VAL A 396 0.26 4.62 14.97
C VAL A 396 -0.62 5.76 15.51
N MET A 397 -1.94 5.62 15.47
CA MET A 397 -2.88 6.61 15.99
C MET A 397 -2.89 6.70 17.51
N ARG A 398 -2.76 5.57 18.21
CA ARG A 398 -2.72 5.52 19.67
C ARG A 398 -1.42 6.11 20.22
N GLU A 399 -0.28 5.71 19.67
CA GLU A 399 1.03 6.25 20.05
C GLU A 399 1.10 7.77 19.86
N MET A 400 0.36 8.30 18.88
CA MET A 400 0.33 9.73 18.57
C MET A 400 -0.90 10.48 19.12
N GLY A 401 -1.80 9.82 19.87
CA GLY A 401 -2.97 10.46 20.48
C GLY A 401 -4.01 11.01 19.50
N LEU A 402 -4.12 10.45 18.28
CA LEU A 402 -4.91 11.03 17.18
C LEU A 402 -6.29 10.38 16.95
N GLU A 403 -6.61 9.27 17.61
CA GLU A 403 -7.82 8.47 17.31
C GLU A 403 -9.14 9.26 17.38
N LEU A 404 -9.32 10.11 18.40
CA LEU A 404 -10.56 10.87 18.59
C LEU A 404 -10.74 12.00 17.56
N THR A 405 -9.64 12.63 17.16
CA THR A 405 -9.64 13.75 16.19
C THR A 405 -10.01 13.26 14.80
N VAL A 406 -9.44 12.13 14.39
CA VAL A 406 -9.73 11.49 13.09
C VAL A 406 -11.20 11.09 13.00
N ARG A 407 -11.73 10.41 14.03
CA ARG A 407 -13.14 9.99 14.07
C ARG A 407 -14.12 11.18 14.00
N ARG A 408 -13.81 12.30 14.65
CA ARG A 408 -14.63 13.53 14.58
C ARG A 408 -14.61 14.13 13.17
N GLN A 409 -13.45 14.21 12.54
CA GLN A 409 -13.32 14.71 11.16
C GLN A 409 -14.04 13.81 10.14
N ALA A 410 -13.90 12.49 10.29
CA ALA A 410 -14.57 11.50 9.46
C ALA A 410 -16.11 11.62 9.57
N ARG A 411 -16.65 11.62 10.79
CA ARG A 411 -18.08 11.77 11.05
C ARG A 411 -18.63 13.11 10.55
N GLY A 412 -17.91 14.21 10.75
CA GLY A 412 -18.30 15.52 10.24
C GLY A 412 -18.33 15.61 8.71
N ARG A 413 -17.46 14.86 8.03
CA ARG A 413 -17.44 14.79 6.55
C ARG A 413 -18.49 13.85 5.99
N GLN A 414 -18.79 12.75 6.68
CA GLN A 414 -19.84 11.82 6.30
C GLN A 414 -21.24 12.38 6.54
N ALA A 415 -21.44 13.12 7.64
CA ALA A 415 -22.71 13.79 7.95
C ALA A 415 -23.04 14.98 7.01
N ARG A 416 -22.03 15.49 6.28
CA ARG A 416 -22.24 16.51 5.22
C ARG A 416 -22.70 15.90 3.90
N ARG A 417 -22.88 14.58 3.80
CA ARG A 417 -23.34 13.86 2.61
C ARG A 417 -24.78 13.39 2.72
#